data_AF-B6BKN8-F1
#
_entry.id   AF-B6BKN8-F1
#
_cell.length_a   1.000
_cell.length_b   1.000
_cell.length_c   1.000
_cell.angle_alpha   90.00
_cell.angle_beta   90.00
_cell.angle_gamma   90.00
#
_symmetry.space_group_name_H-M   'P 1'
#
loop_
_entity.id
_entity.type
_entity.pdbx_description
1 polymer ?
#
loop_
_entity_poly.entity_id
_entity_poly.type
_entity_poly.pdbx_seq_one_letter_code
_entity_poly.pdbx_strand_id
1 'polypeptide(L)'
;MRLDTSLYSGYETPTCYDSMLGKLIVWALDWDGAVAKARRALDEFYIEGFKTNISLHKEIVRDNIFKSGKFDTGYLDVNMDKFNLDAESSIANEEERTLKLAEMIKKIKENKLVSFQNNFTLY
;
A
#
# COMPACT_ATOMS: atom_id res chain seq x y z
N MET A 1 -8.60 -13.40 -3.50
CA MET A 1 -7.33 -12.87 -2.95
C MET A 1 -7.06 -13.64 -1.68
N ARG A 2 -5.81 -13.97 -1.40
CA ARG A 2 -5.43 -14.70 -0.19
C ARG A 2 -4.26 -13.97 0.45
N LEU A 3 -4.34 -13.77 1.76
CA LEU A 3 -3.29 -13.17 2.57
C LEU A 3 -2.81 -14.23 3.56
N ASP A 4 -1.56 -14.64 3.43
CA ASP A 4 -0.91 -15.53 4.39
C ASP A 4 0.05 -14.68 5.24
N THR A 5 -0.33 -14.40 6.49
CA THR A 5 0.49 -13.65 7.44
C THR A 5 0.28 -14.19 8.86
N SER A 6 1.33 -14.10 9.68
CA SER A 6 1.26 -14.37 11.13
C SER A 6 1.27 -13.06 11.95
N LEU A 7 1.11 -11.91 11.29
CA LEU A 7 1.10 -10.61 11.94
C LEU A 7 -0.18 -10.38 12.73
N TYR A 8 -0.02 -9.71 13.86
CA TYR A 8 -1.11 -9.20 14.69
C TYR A 8 -0.75 -7.79 15.18
N SER A 9 -1.74 -7.04 15.67
CA SER A 9 -1.52 -5.68 16.16
C SER A 9 -0.55 -5.68 17.34
N GLY A 10 0.50 -4.85 17.26
CA GLY A 10 1.56 -4.81 18.26
C GLY A 10 2.62 -5.92 18.12
N TYR A 11 2.64 -6.63 16.98
CA TYR A 11 3.72 -7.55 16.67
C TYR A 11 5.05 -6.79 16.54
N GLU A 12 6.08 -7.26 17.24
CA GLU A 12 7.46 -6.77 17.06
C GLU A 12 8.27 -7.81 16.28
N THR A 13 8.84 -7.39 15.16
CA THR A 13 9.64 -8.28 14.32
C THR A 13 10.99 -8.59 14.99
N PRO A 14 11.33 -9.85 15.25
CA PRO A 14 12.62 -10.20 15.83
C PRO A 14 13.75 -10.01 14.82
N THR A 15 14.91 -9.54 15.27
CA THR A 15 16.08 -9.26 14.41
C THR A 15 16.78 -10.51 13.87
N CYS A 16 16.44 -11.70 14.38
CA CYS A 16 17.07 -12.97 14.02
C CYS A 16 16.34 -13.76 12.93
N TYR A 17 15.20 -13.28 12.41
CA TYR A 17 14.42 -13.94 11.36
C TYR A 17 14.37 -13.09 10.08
N ASP A 18 13.86 -13.70 9.00
CA ASP A 18 13.61 -13.00 7.75
C ASP A 18 12.58 -11.87 7.95
N SER A 19 12.76 -10.78 7.19
CA SER A 19 11.94 -9.57 7.19
C SER A 19 10.54 -9.75 6.58
N MET A 20 10.18 -10.98 6.19
CA MET A 20 8.90 -11.28 5.54
C MET A 20 7.74 -11.13 6.52
N LEU A 21 6.94 -10.07 6.31
CA LEU A 21 5.72 -9.76 7.06
C LEU A 21 4.53 -10.63 6.64
N GLY A 22 4.44 -10.99 5.36
CA GLY A 22 3.34 -11.80 4.84
C GLY A 22 3.37 -11.93 3.33
N LYS A 23 2.49 -12.78 2.80
CA LYS A 23 2.36 -13.08 1.36
C LYS A 23 0.96 -12.73 0.87
N LEU A 24 0.90 -11.77 -0.06
CA LEU A 24 -0.32 -11.41 -0.78
C LEU A 24 -0.38 -12.20 -2.10
N ILE A 25 -1.38 -13.06 -2.23
CA ILE A 25 -1.56 -13.94 -3.39
C ILE A 25 -2.87 -13.57 -4.09
N VAL A 26 -2.78 -13.28 -5.39
CA VAL A 26 -3.92 -13.00 -6.25
C VAL A 26 -4.07 -14.04 -7.34
N TRP A 27 -5.31 -14.28 -7.76
CA TRP A 27 -5.63 -15.22 -8.83
C TRP A 27 -6.76 -14.68 -9.69
N ALA A 28 -6.64 -14.90 -11.00
CA ALA A 28 -7.65 -14.61 -12.01
C ALA A 28 -7.52 -15.59 -13.18
N LEU A 29 -8.51 -15.57 -14.07
CA LEU A 29 -8.51 -16.40 -15.29
C LEU A 29 -7.50 -15.89 -16.34
N ASP A 30 -7.31 -14.58 -16.38
CA ASP A 30 -6.42 -13.90 -17.33
C ASP A 30 -5.35 -13.09 -16.59
N TRP A 31 -4.20 -12.90 -17.26
CA TRP A 31 -3.09 -12.11 -16.74
C TRP A 31 -3.51 -10.68 -16.37
N ASP A 32 -4.21 -10.00 -17.27
CA ASP A 32 -4.70 -8.64 -17.04
C ASP A 32 -5.62 -8.56 -15.81
N GLY A 33 -6.45 -9.59 -15.61
CA GLY A 33 -7.30 -9.70 -14.42
C GLY A 33 -6.50 -9.93 -13.15
N ALA A 34 -5.41 -10.70 -13.21
CA ALA A 34 -4.53 -10.94 -12.07
C ALA A 34 -3.78 -9.67 -11.68
N VAL A 35 -3.22 -8.96 -12.66
CA VAL A 35 -2.52 -7.67 -12.46
C VAL A 35 -3.48 -6.60 -11.94
N ALA A 36 -4.70 -6.51 -12.49
CA ALA A 36 -5.70 -5.56 -12.01
C ALA A 36 -6.12 -5.84 -10.55
N LYS A 37 -6.27 -7.12 -10.17
CA LYS A 37 -6.54 -7.51 -8.77
C LYS A 37 -5.33 -7.24 -7.87
N ALA A 38 -4.11 -7.52 -8.32
CA ALA A 38 -2.89 -7.20 -7.59
C ALA A 38 -2.81 -5.70 -7.28
N ARG A 39 -3.06 -4.86 -8.30
CA ARG A 39 -3.04 -3.40 -8.18
C ARG A 39 -4.01 -2.95 -7.10
N ARG A 40 -5.26 -3.38 -7.20
CA ARG A 40 -6.30 -3.02 -6.23
C ARG A 40 -5.96 -3.51 -4.82
N ALA A 41 -5.49 -4.75 -4.69
CA ALA A 41 -5.11 -5.33 -3.41
C ALA A 41 -3.96 -4.56 -2.76
N LEU A 42 -2.95 -4.14 -3.53
CA LEU A 42 -1.83 -3.34 -3.06
C LEU A 42 -2.24 -1.89 -2.73
N ASP A 43 -3.16 -1.30 -3.49
CA ASP A 43 -3.71 0.04 -3.21
C ASP A 43 -4.47 0.06 -1.87
N GLU A 44 -5.20 -1.01 -1.55
CA GLU A 44 -5.92 -1.19 -0.28
C GLU A 44 -5.02 -1.68 0.88
N PHE A 45 -3.78 -2.11 0.59
CA PHE A 45 -2.88 -2.69 1.59
C PHE A 45 -2.22 -1.58 2.42
N TYR A 46 -2.52 -1.56 3.72
CA TYR A 46 -1.99 -0.57 4.66
C TYR A 46 -1.34 -1.26 5.86
N ILE A 47 -0.08 -0.93 6.11
CA ILE A 47 0.68 -1.33 7.30
C ILE A 47 1.35 -0.09 7.86
N GLU A 48 1.15 0.15 9.15
CA GLU A 48 1.80 1.21 9.91
C GLU A 48 2.89 0.63 10.83
N GLY A 49 3.93 1.41 11.12
CA GLY A 49 4.99 1.03 12.07
C GLY A 49 6.17 0.24 11.47
N PHE A 50 6.10 -0.15 10.18
CA PHE A 50 7.18 -0.86 9.49
C PHE A 50 7.58 -0.16 8.20
N LYS A 51 8.89 -0.09 7.93
CA LYS A 51 9.38 0.23 6.57
C LYS A 51 9.14 -1.00 5.70
N THR A 52 8.24 -0.88 4.72
CA THR A 52 7.86 -1.99 3.84
C THR A 52 8.26 -1.71 2.39
N ASN A 53 8.24 -2.76 1.57
CA ASN A 53 8.46 -2.67 0.12
C ASN A 53 7.14 -2.54 -0.66
N ILE A 54 6.02 -2.19 -0.01
CA ILE A 54 4.70 -2.12 -0.65
C ILE A 54 4.69 -1.08 -1.78
N SER A 55 5.30 0.09 -1.57
CA SER A 55 5.36 1.15 -2.59
C SER A 55 6.07 0.68 -3.85
N LEU A 56 7.17 -0.05 -3.72
CA LEU A 56 7.87 -0.68 -4.84
C LEU A 56 6.94 -1.65 -5.61
N HIS A 57 6.20 -2.50 -4.89
CA HIS A 57 5.28 -3.44 -5.52
C HIS A 57 4.11 -2.73 -6.24
N LYS A 58 3.61 -1.61 -5.69
CA LYS A 58 2.59 -0.77 -6.35
C LYS A 58 3.09 -0.28 -7.71
N GLU A 59 4.33 0.22 -7.77
CA GLU A 59 4.91 0.75 -9.01
C GLU A 59 5.21 -0.36 -10.02
N ILE A 60 5.72 -1.51 -9.58
CA ILE A 60 5.93 -2.68 -10.46
C ILE A 60 4.62 -3.11 -11.13
N VAL A 61 3.54 -3.23 -10.36
CA VAL A 61 2.23 -3.68 -10.90
C VAL A 61 1.58 -2.62 -11.82
N ARG A 62 1.96 -1.35 -11.66
CA ARG A 62 1.51 -0.25 -12.53
C ARG A 62 2.33 -0.14 -13.81
N ASP A 63 3.55 -0.65 -13.82
CA ASP A 63 4.43 -0.59 -14.99
C ASP A 63 3.90 -1.37 -16.19
N ASN A 64 4.12 -0.79 -17.38
CA ASN A 64 3.61 -1.36 -18.63
C ASN A 64 4.36 -2.62 -19.06
N ILE A 65 5.65 -2.74 -18.74
CA ILE A 65 6.45 -3.94 -19.04
C ILE A 65 5.94 -5.10 -18.20
N PHE A 66 5.70 -4.88 -16.91
CA PHE A 66 5.09 -5.89 -16.04
C PHE A 66 3.71 -6.30 -16.54
N LYS A 67 2.82 -5.33 -16.86
CA LYS A 67 1.51 -5.62 -17.46
C LYS A 67 1.58 -6.41 -18.76
N SER A 68 2.63 -6.22 -19.57
CA SER A 68 2.79 -6.96 -20.82
C SER A 68 3.24 -8.42 -20.63
N GLY A 69 3.67 -8.80 -19.41
CA GLY A 69 4.21 -10.13 -19.11
C GLY A 69 5.58 -10.42 -19.74
N LYS A 70 6.22 -9.42 -20.35
CA LYS A 70 7.52 -9.54 -21.04
C LYS A 70 8.64 -8.98 -20.18
N PHE A 71 9.01 -9.71 -19.14
CA PHE A 71 10.11 -9.36 -18.24
C PHE A 71 11.01 -10.58 -17.98
N ASP A 72 12.27 -10.31 -17.65
CA ASP A 72 13.28 -11.32 -17.32
C ASP A 72 13.81 -11.09 -15.89
N THR A 73 14.84 -11.84 -15.51
CA THR A 73 15.46 -11.73 -14.18
C THR A 73 16.21 -10.42 -13.96
N GLY A 74 16.60 -9.70 -15.01
CA GLY A 74 17.27 -8.40 -14.94
C GLY A 74 16.33 -7.20 -15.00
N TYR A 75 15.03 -7.43 -15.22
CA TYR A 75 13.99 -6.39 -15.27
C TYR A 75 14.04 -5.43 -14.07
N LEU A 76 14.24 -5.98 -12.87
CA LEU A 76 14.25 -5.18 -11.66
C LEU A 76 15.50 -4.31 -11.59
N ASP A 77 16.67 -4.85 -11.91
CA ASP A 77 17.95 -4.12 -11.85
C ASP A 77 17.97 -2.93 -12.82
N VAL A 78 17.41 -3.10 -14.03
CA VAL A 78 17.34 -2.04 -15.05
C VAL A 78 16.35 -0.93 -14.66
N ASN A 79 15.26 -1.30 -13.99
CA ASN A 79 14.18 -0.36 -13.66
C ASN A 79 14.17 0.09 -12.20
N MET A 80 15.15 -0.34 -11.38
CA MET A 80 15.18 -0.06 -9.95
C MET A 80 15.24 1.45 -9.67
N ASP A 81 16.06 2.18 -10.42
CA ASP A 81 16.19 3.63 -10.27
C ASP A 81 14.86 4.34 -10.55
N LYS A 82 14.15 3.89 -11.60
CA LYS A 82 12.81 4.39 -11.94
C LYS A 82 11.83 4.12 -10.81
N PHE A 83 11.76 2.88 -10.31
CA PHE A 83 10.81 2.52 -9.26
C PHE A 83 11.10 3.19 -7.93
N ASN A 84 12.37 3.46 -7.61
CA ASN A 84 12.71 4.16 -6.38
C ASN A 84 12.25 5.63 -6.43
N LEU A 85 12.43 6.30 -7.57
CA LEU A 85 11.94 7.67 -7.81
C LEU A 85 10.40 7.73 -7.77
N ASP A 86 9.73 6.77 -8.39
CA ASP A 86 8.26 6.71 -8.44
C ASP A 86 7.66 6.34 -7.07
N ALA A 87 8.33 5.50 -6.28
CA ALA A 87 7.92 5.16 -4.92
C ALA A 87 8.08 6.35 -3.95
N GLU A 88 9.21 7.05 -4.00
CA GLU A 88 9.46 8.25 -3.18
C GLU A 88 8.45 9.36 -3.49
N SER A 89 8.20 9.63 -4.78
CA SER A 89 7.20 10.62 -5.19
C SER A 89 5.77 10.22 -4.81
N SER A 90 5.43 8.94 -4.87
CA SER A 90 4.12 8.43 -4.44
C SER A 90 3.89 8.61 -2.94
N ILE A 91 4.90 8.32 -2.12
CA ILE A 91 4.84 8.53 -0.66
C ILE A 91 4.71 10.02 -0.35
N ALA A 92 5.53 10.87 -0.97
CA ALA A 92 5.46 12.33 -0.77
C ALA A 92 4.08 12.90 -1.16
N ASN A 93 3.49 12.42 -2.25
CA ASN A 93 2.16 12.84 -2.69
C ASN A 93 1.05 12.36 -1.73
N GLU A 94 1.18 11.15 -1.17
CA GLU A 94 0.24 10.64 -0.17
C GLU A 94 0.36 11.42 1.15
N GLU A 95 1.57 11.74 1.60
CA GLU A 95 1.83 12.58 2.78
C GLU A 95 1.28 14.01 2.62
N GLU A 96 1.46 14.63 1.46
CA GLU A 96 0.89 15.96 1.20
C GLU A 96 -0.64 15.94 1.24
N ARG A 97 -1.27 14.87 0.72
CA ARG A 97 -2.73 14.69 0.75
C ARG A 97 -3.24 14.48 2.17
N THR A 98 -2.58 13.66 2.98
CA THR A 98 -2.98 13.42 4.38
C THR A 98 -2.81 14.68 5.23
N LEU A 99 -1.74 15.44 5.02
CA LEU A 99 -1.53 16.74 5.66
C LEU A 99 -2.63 17.74 5.28
N LYS A 100 -2.95 17.88 3.99
CA LYS A 100 -4.05 18.73 3.53
C LYS A 100 -5.40 18.30 4.12
N LEU A 101 -5.66 16.99 4.20
CA LEU A 101 -6.86 16.43 4.83
C LEU A 101 -6.91 16.77 6.33
N ALA A 102 -5.79 16.59 7.05
CA ALA A 102 -5.70 16.89 8.47
C ALA A 102 -5.89 18.39 8.75
N GLU A 103 -5.31 19.27 7.93
CA GLU A 103 -5.53 20.71 7.99
C GLU A 103 -7.00 21.07 7.71
N MET A 104 -7.62 20.44 6.71
CA MET A 104 -9.03 20.66 6.38
C MET A 104 -9.94 20.22 7.53
N ILE A 105 -9.68 19.04 8.13
CA ILE A 105 -10.39 18.55 9.32
C ILE A 105 -10.21 19.52 10.50
N LYS A 106 -9.00 20.04 10.71
CA LYS A 106 -8.71 21.02 11.76
C LYS A 106 -9.50 22.32 11.54
N LYS A 107 -9.51 22.87 10.32
CA LYS A 107 -10.30 24.05 9.96
C LYS A 107 -11.81 23.83 10.14
N ILE A 108 -12.31 22.64 9.80
CA ILE A 108 -13.72 22.26 10.02
C ILE A 108 -14.04 22.21 11.52
N LYS A 109 -13.12 21.68 12.34
CA LYS A 109 -13.26 21.60 13.80
C LYS A 109 -13.22 22.98 14.47
N GLU A 110 -12.40 23.90 13.96
CA GLU A 110 -12.32 25.29 14.42
C GLU A 110 -13.58 26.10 14.07
N ASN A 111 -14.20 25.83 12.91
CA ASN A 111 -15.43 26.52 12.45
C ASN A 111 -16.75 25.92 12.98
N LYS A 112 -16.71 25.03 13.97
CA LYS A 112 -17.84 24.60 14.84
C LYS A 112 -19.24 24.61 14.19
N LEU A 113 -19.51 23.71 13.24
CA LEU A 113 -20.89 23.37 12.84
C LEU A 113 -21.05 21.89 12.44
N VAL A 114 -20.70 20.92 13.31
CA VAL A 114 -21.53 19.70 13.42
C VAL A 114 -21.39 19.08 14.82
N SER A 115 -22.49 19.08 15.58
CA SER A 115 -22.69 18.23 16.74
C SER A 115 -23.11 16.84 16.26
N PHE A 116 -22.17 15.93 16.02
CA PHE A 116 -22.51 14.51 15.84
C PHE A 116 -22.65 13.85 17.22
N GLN A 117 -23.89 13.63 17.65
CA GLN A 117 -24.22 12.66 18.69
C GLN A 117 -23.89 11.26 18.15
N ASN A 118 -22.76 10.67 18.57
CA ASN A 118 -22.50 9.26 18.34
C ASN A 118 -23.12 8.43 19.46
N ASN A 119 -24.37 8.02 19.27
CA ASN A 119 -24.92 6.83 19.90
C ASN A 119 -24.48 5.61 19.09
N PHE A 120 -23.35 5.00 19.47
CA PHE A 120 -23.04 3.63 19.07
C PHE A 120 -22.90 2.80 20.36
N THR A 121 -23.99 2.16 20.75
CA THR A 121 -24.01 1.12 21.76
C THR A 121 -23.40 -0.14 21.15
N LEU A 122 -22.46 -0.75 21.88
CA LEU A 122 -21.89 -2.07 21.57
C LEU A 122 -22.99 -3.12 21.43
N TYR A 123 -22.85 -3.97 20.40
CA TYR A 123 -23.23 -5.38 20.41
C TYR A 123 -22.08 -6.19 19.80
#